data_AF-A0A671EP33-F1
#
_entry.id   AF-A0A671EP33-F1
#
_cell.length_a   1.000
_cell.length_b   1.000
_cell.length_c   1.000
_cell.angle_alpha   90.00
_cell.angle_beta   90.00
_cell.angle_gamma   90.00
#
_symmetry.space_group_name_H-M   'P 1'
#
loop_
_entity.id
_entity.type
_entity.pdbx_description
1 polymer ?
#
loop_
_entity_poly.entity_id
_entity_poly.type
_entity_poly.pdbx_seq_one_letter_code
_entity_poly.pdbx_strand_id
1 'polypeptide(L)'
;MTRHFEPGDLIFIKMTGYPSCPAKVDEVPNGTVKPPTNKLPISLLGTHETAFLGPKDIVPYSENTESMENQINEKALMKAYGK
;
A
#
# COMPACT_ATOMS: atom_id res chain seq x y z
N MET A 1 -13.31 12.67 10.00
CA MET A 1 -12.60 11.68 10.85
C MET A 1 -11.27 11.38 10.19
N THR A 2 -10.16 11.70 10.86
CA THR A 2 -8.82 11.25 10.46
C THR A 2 -8.80 9.73 10.55
N ARG A 3 -8.72 9.04 9.40
CA ARG A 3 -8.60 7.59 9.38
C ARG A 3 -7.19 7.27 9.90
N HIS A 4 -7.12 6.58 11.04
CA HIS A 4 -5.88 6.05 11.59
C HIS A 4 -5.59 4.73 10.88
N PHE A 5 -4.34 4.55 10.48
CA PHE A 5 -3.83 3.33 9.88
C PHE A 5 -2.76 2.76 10.81
N GLU A 6 -2.82 1.46 11.07
CA GLU A 6 -1.90 0.76 11.94
C GLU A 6 -0.93 -0.12 11.12
N PRO A 7 0.27 -0.41 11.64
CA PRO A 7 1.19 -1.31 10.96
C PRO A 7 0.54 -2.68 10.74
N GLY A 8 0.60 -3.17 9.49
CA GLY A 8 -0.07 -4.39 9.07
C GLY A 8 -1.42 -4.17 8.38
N ASP A 9 -1.99 -2.96 8.42
CA ASP A 9 -3.21 -2.65 7.67
C ASP A 9 -2.98 -2.82 6.16
N LEU A 10 -3.91 -3.54 5.51
CA LEU A 10 -3.97 -3.61 4.06
C LEU A 10 -4.57 -2.32 3.52
N ILE A 11 -3.93 -1.79 2.49
CA ILE A 11 -4.30 -0.52 1.87
C ILE A 11 -4.03 -0.56 0.36
N PHE A 12 -4.59 0.42 -0.33
CA PHE A 12 -4.28 0.72 -1.71
C PHE A 12 -3.56 2.05 -1.80
N ILE A 13 -2.57 2.09 -2.67
CA ILE A 13 -1.89 3.33 -3.02
C ILE A 13 -2.46 3.86 -4.32
N LYS A 14 -2.95 5.08 -4.28
CA LYS A 14 -3.49 5.78 -5.44
C LYS A 14 -2.62 6.99 -5.72
N MET A 15 -1.68 6.82 -6.65
CA MET A 15 -0.88 7.91 -7.17
C MET A 15 -1.51 8.42 -8.46
N THR A 16 -1.54 9.74 -8.63
CA THR A 16 -2.01 10.37 -9.87
C THR A 16 -1.21 9.82 -11.07
N GLY A 17 -1.92 9.28 -12.06
CA GLY A 17 -1.32 8.72 -13.28
C GLY A 17 -0.89 7.26 -13.20
N TYR A 18 -1.05 6.58 -12.05
CA TYR A 18 -0.73 5.16 -11.88
C TYR A 18 -1.97 4.35 -11.48
N PRO A 19 -2.05 3.05 -11.86
CA PRO A 19 -3.08 2.17 -11.36
C PRO A 19 -2.98 2.04 -9.83
N SER A 20 -4.12 1.84 -9.17
CA SER A 20 -4.14 1.65 -7.72
C SER A 20 -3.43 0.35 -7.38
N CYS A 21 -2.31 0.44 -6.66
CA CYS A 21 -1.50 -0.73 -6.32
C CYS A 21 -1.83 -1.23 -4.91
N PRO A 22 -1.82 -2.56 -4.69
CA PRO A 22 -2.01 -3.14 -3.38
C PRO A 22 -0.75 -2.97 -2.52
N ALA A 23 -0.93 -2.49 -1.30
CA ALA A 23 0.15 -2.24 -0.34
C ALA A 23 -0.29 -2.58 1.08
N LYS A 24 0.66 -2.56 2.02
CA LYS A 24 0.40 -2.64 3.45
C LYS A 24 1.11 -1.51 4.18
N VAL A 25 0.57 -1.10 5.32
CA VAL A 25 1.24 -0.14 6.20
C VAL A 25 2.36 -0.85 6.93
N ASP A 26 3.54 -0.24 6.95
CA ASP A 26 4.71 -0.77 7.63
C ASP A 26 4.91 -0.06 8.98
N GLU A 27 5.76 -0.62 9.84
CA GLU A 27 6.08 0.06 11.10
C GLU A 27 6.89 1.32 10.82
N VAL A 28 6.54 2.40 11.52
CA VAL A 28 7.35 3.60 11.51
C VAL A 28 8.70 3.25 12.15
N PRO A 29 9.83 3.41 11.45
CA PRO A 29 11.11 3.09 12.04
C PRO A 29 11.35 4.01 13.24
N ASN A 30 11.45 3.44 14.44
CA ASN A 30 11.72 4.12 15.72
C ASN A 30 13.11 4.82 15.79
N GLY A 31 13.80 5.00 14.66
CA GLY A 31 15.13 5.61 14.61
C GLY A 31 15.11 7.13 14.81
N THR A 32 16.30 7.70 15.05
CA THR A 32 16.59 9.13 15.30
C THR A 32 16.08 10.11 14.21
N VAL A 33 15.57 9.59 13.09
CA VAL A 33 15.00 10.37 12.00
C VAL A 33 13.50 10.52 12.26
N LYS A 34 13.08 11.75 12.58
CA LYS A 34 11.65 12.07 12.74
C LYS A 34 10.92 11.69 11.45
N PRO A 35 9.92 10.79 11.50
CA PRO A 35 9.10 10.51 10.32
C PRO A 35 8.45 11.80 9.84
N PRO A 36 8.19 11.95 8.54
CA PRO A 36 7.43 13.09 8.04
C PRO A 36 6.08 13.10 8.75
N THR A 37 5.74 14.21 9.42
CA THR A 37 4.60 14.31 10.35
C THR A 37 3.25 13.84 9.77
N ASN A 38 3.12 13.77 8.44
CA ASN A 38 1.90 13.37 7.74
C ASN A 38 2.10 12.25 6.71
N LYS A 39 3.19 11.46 6.78
CA LYS A 39 3.40 10.32 5.89
C LYS A 39 3.54 9.02 6.67
N LEU A 40 2.95 7.97 6.12
CA LEU A 40 3.04 6.61 6.64
C LEU A 40 4.00 5.80 5.75
N PRO A 41 4.88 4.99 6.35
CA PRO A 41 5.63 3.99 5.60
C PRO A 41 4.68 2.90 5.14
N ILE A 42 4.84 2.51 3.90
CA ILE A 42 3.97 1.54 3.23
C ILE A 42 4.83 0.61 2.37
N SER A 43 4.54 -0.68 2.39
CA SER A 43 5.22 -1.67 1.56
C SER A 43 4.31 -2.18 0.46
N LEU A 44 4.78 -2.11 -0.79
CA LEU A 44 4.06 -2.64 -1.94
C LEU A 44 4.07 -4.17 -1.91
N LEU A 45 2.88 -4.76 -2.06
CA LEU A 45 2.74 -6.22 -2.04
C LEU A 45 3.39 -6.82 -3.29
N GLY A 46 4.39 -7.67 -3.07
CA GLY A 46 5.11 -8.41 -4.13
C GLY A 46 6.43 -7.80 -4.59
N THR A 47 6.78 -6.56 -4.21
CA THR A 47 8.03 -5.91 -4.65
C THR A 47 9.04 -5.66 -3.52
N HIS A 48 8.70 -5.94 -2.26
CA HIS A 48 9.52 -5.61 -1.07
C HIS A 48 9.92 -4.12 -1.00
N GLU A 49 9.26 -3.27 -1.78
CA GLU A 49 9.56 -1.86 -1.89
C GLU A 49 8.76 -1.09 -0.84
N THR A 50 9.44 -0.25 -0.06
CA THR A 50 8.82 0.60 0.95
C THR A 50 8.85 2.05 0.51
N ALA A 51 7.70 2.71 0.55
CA ALA A 51 7.52 4.12 0.22
C ALA A 51 6.91 4.89 1.39
N PHE A 52 7.00 6.22 1.37
CA PHE A 52 6.34 7.08 2.36
C PHE A 52 5.25 7.88 1.67
N LEU A 53 3.99 7.55 1.94
CA LEU A 53 2.83 8.23 1.35
C LEU A 53 1.97 8.90 2.41
N GLY A 54 1.32 9.99 2.01
CA GLY A 54 0.36 10.65 2.87
C GLY A 54 -0.97 9.89 2.87
N PRO A 55 -1.80 10.07 3.90
CA PRO A 55 -3.13 9.46 3.96
C PRO A 55 -4.07 9.88 2.81
N LYS A 56 -3.70 10.94 2.06
CA LYS A 56 -4.43 11.38 0.85
C LYS A 56 -4.27 10.42 -0.33
N ASP A 57 -3.12 9.74 -0.41
CA ASP A 57 -2.75 8.83 -1.49
C ASP A 57 -3.02 7.37 -1.08
N ILE A 58 -3.58 7.16 0.11
CA ILE A 58 -3.86 5.87 0.73
C ILE A 58 -5.37 5.68 0.79
N VAL A 59 -5.83 4.53 0.29
CA VAL A 59 -7.24 4.12 0.32
C VAL A 59 -7.33 2.82 1.13
N PRO A 60 -8.24 2.71 2.11
CA PRO A 60 -8.34 1.51 2.94
C PRO A 60 -8.83 0.32 2.12
N TYR A 61 -8.34 -0.87 2.49
CA TYR A 61 -8.71 -2.12 1.83
C TYR A 61 -10.23 -2.34 1.80
N SER A 62 -10.94 -2.00 2.88
CA SER A 62 -12.39 -2.19 3.01
C SER A 62 -13.22 -1.51 1.92
N GLU A 63 -12.71 -0.49 1.24
CA GLU A 63 -13.46 0.19 0.18
C GLU A 63 -13.27 -0.45 -1.20
N ASN A 64 -12.32 -1.38 -1.38
CA ASN A 64 -11.97 -1.88 -2.71
C ASN A 64 -11.47 -3.33 -2.72
N THR A 65 -11.97 -4.18 -1.82
CA THR A 65 -11.52 -5.58 -1.64
C THR A 65 -11.60 -6.42 -2.93
N GLU A 66 -12.71 -6.29 -3.69
CA GLU A 66 -12.97 -7.02 -4.94
C GLU A 66 -11.92 -6.74 -6.02
N SER A 67 -11.48 -5.48 -6.14
CA SER A 67 -10.45 -5.09 -7.10
C SER A 67 -9.08 -5.66 -6.73
N MET A 68 -8.81 -5.91 -5.44
CA MET A 68 -7.54 -6.48 -4.99
C MET A 68 -7.44 -7.97 -5.25
N GLU A 69 -8.49 -8.74 -4.96
CA GLU A 69 -8.47 -10.18 -5.27
C GLU A 69 -8.23 -10.38 -6.76
N ASN A 70 -8.90 -9.59 -7.59
CA ASN A 70 -8.67 -9.60 -9.03
C ASN A 70 -7.26 -9.16 -9.43
N GLN A 71 -6.70 -8.08 -8.85
CA GLN A 71 -5.33 -7.65 -9.15
C GLN A 71 -4.24 -8.58 -8.61
N ILE A 72 -4.43 -9.19 -7.43
CA ILE A 72 -3.50 -10.17 -6.85
C ILE A 72 -3.53 -11.43 -7.71
N ASN A 73 -4.72 -11.92 -8.06
CA ASN A 73 -4.86 -13.06 -8.95
C ASN A 73 -4.32 -12.74 -10.34
N GLU A 74 -4.60 -11.56 -10.90
CA GLU A 74 -4.07 -11.14 -12.20
C GLU A 74 -2.54 -11.00 -12.18
N LYS A 75 -1.95 -10.38 -11.15
CA LYS A 75 -0.49 -10.31 -11.01
C LYS A 75 0.13 -11.68 -10.75
N ALA A 76 -0.52 -12.55 -9.97
CA ALA A 76 -0.11 -13.93 -9.77
C ALA A 76 -0.19 -14.73 -11.07
N LEU A 77 -1.23 -14.50 -11.88
CA LEU A 77 -1.42 -15.07 -13.21
C LEU A 77 -0.37 -14.52 -14.17
N MET A 78 -0.11 -13.21 -14.22
CA MET A 78 0.96 -12.63 -15.04
C MET A 78 2.35 -13.15 -14.64
N LYS A 79 2.59 -13.40 -13.35
CA LYS A 79 3.84 -14.03 -12.88
C LYS A 79 3.89 -15.53 -13.20
N ALA A 80 2.76 -16.23 -13.22
CA ALA A 80 2.68 -17.66 -13.55
C ALA A 80 2.70 -17.93 -15.06
N TYR A 81 2.15 -17.03 -15.87
CA TYR A 81 2.11 -17.09 -17.33
C TYR A 81 3.30 -16.38 -18.00
N GLY A 82 4.13 -15.64 -17.25
CA GLY A 82 5.40 -15.11 -17.70
C GLY A 82 6.52 -16.15 -17.63
N LYS A 83 6.54 -17.07 -18.60
CA LYS A 83 7.72 -17.85 -18.98
C LYS A 83 8.10 -17.55 -20.42
#